data_AF-A0A7V0I875-F1
#
_entry.id   AF-A0A7V0I875-F1
#
_cell.length_a   1.000
_cell.length_b   1.000
_cell.length_c   1.000
_cell.angle_alpha   90.00
_cell.angle_beta   90.00
_cell.angle_gamma   90.00
#
_symmetry.space_group_name_H-M   'P 1'
#
loop_
_entity.id
_entity.type
_entity.pdbx_description
1 polymer ?
#
loop_
_entity_poly.entity_id
_entity_poly.type
_entity_poly.pdbx_seq_one_letter_code
_entity_poly.pdbx_strand_id
1 'polypeptide(L)'
;MANTRVAVVRAGGYGSPELCDAVERALDLLGGLEQFIPRGAKVFVKVNLLPPPSPPERAIITHPAFAEAVLSLLREITPHITVGD
;
A
#
# COMPACT_ATOMS: atom_id res chain seq x y z
N MET A 1 19.44 -22.30 6.74
CA MET A 1 18.96 -20.91 6.60
C MET A 1 17.44 -20.95 6.70
N ALA A 2 16.81 -20.04 7.45
CA ALA A 2 15.35 -19.97 7.50
C ALA A 2 14.81 -19.43 6.16
N ASN A 3 13.70 -19.98 5.66
CA ASN A 3 13.07 -19.49 4.44
C ASN A 3 12.41 -18.13 4.69
N THR A 4 12.63 -17.17 3.79
CA THR A 4 11.92 -15.88 3.83
C THR A 4 10.47 -16.08 3.43
N ARG A 5 9.53 -15.58 4.23
CA ARG A 5 8.10 -15.56 3.90
C ARG A 5 7.83 -14.46 2.86
N VAL A 6 7.20 -14.83 1.76
CA VAL A 6 6.83 -13.91 0.67
C VAL A 6 5.35 -14.15 0.34
N ALA A 7 4.58 -13.07 0.17
CA ALA A 7 3.20 -13.12 -0.31
C ALA A 7 3.13 -12.56 -1.73
N VAL A 8 2.44 -13.27 -2.62
CA VAL A 8 2.20 -12.84 -4.00
C VAL A 8 0.72 -12.99 -4.29
N VAL A 9 0.05 -11.88 -4.59
CA VAL A 9 -1.37 -11.82 -4.92
C VAL A 9 -1.53 -11.10 -6.25
N ARG A 10 -2.38 -11.63 -7.12
CA ARG A 10 -2.70 -11.01 -8.42
C ARG A 10 -3.70 -9.88 -8.21
N ALA A 11 -3.39 -8.71 -8.76
CA ALA A 11 -4.34 -7.64 -9.02
C ALA A 11 -4.43 -7.45 -10.55
N GLY A 12 -5.61 -7.65 -11.14
CA GLY A 12 -5.85 -7.57 -12.58
C GLY A 12 -5.78 -6.16 -13.16
N GLY A 13 -5.83 -5.14 -12.31
CA GLY A 13 -5.61 -3.75 -12.68
C GLY A 13 -5.75 -2.82 -11.49
N TYR A 14 -5.87 -1.52 -11.78
CA TYR A 14 -6.05 -0.47 -10.77
C TYR A 14 -7.53 -0.16 -10.47
N GLY A 15 -8.43 -1.10 -10.77
CA GLY A 15 -9.86 -0.98 -10.43
C GLY A 15 -10.08 -1.08 -8.92
N SER A 16 -10.89 -0.19 -8.36
CA SER A 16 -10.96 0.02 -6.90
C SER A 16 -11.26 -1.24 -6.06
N PRO A 17 -12.30 -2.05 -6.32
CA PRO A 17 -12.56 -3.22 -5.47
C PRO A 17 -11.47 -4.28 -5.57
N GLU A 18 -11.05 -4.62 -6.79
CA GLU A 18 -10.06 -5.68 -7.02
C GLU A 18 -8.70 -5.35 -6.42
N LEU A 19 -8.27 -4.08 -6.52
CA LEU A 19 -6.98 -3.65 -6.01
C LEU A 19 -6.95 -3.65 -4.47
N CYS A 20 -8.01 -3.14 -3.83
CA CYS A 20 -8.12 -3.14 -2.38
C CYS A 20 -8.09 -4.56 -1.83
N ASP A 21 -8.91 -5.47 -2.38
CA ASP A 21 -8.97 -6.88 -1.97
C ASP A 21 -7.62 -7.58 -2.13
N ALA A 22 -6.89 -7.30 -3.23
CA ALA A 22 -5.58 -7.89 -3.48
C ALA A 22 -4.52 -7.39 -2.49
N VAL A 23 -4.52 -6.10 -2.15
CA VAL A 23 -3.59 -5.49 -1.19
C VAL A 23 -3.86 -6.00 0.23
N GLU A 24 -5.12 -6.01 0.66
CA GLU A 24 -5.54 -6.52 1.96
C GLU A 24 -5.12 -8.00 2.11
N ARG A 25 -5.48 -8.84 1.13
CA ARG A 25 -5.08 -10.25 1.12
C ARG A 25 -3.57 -10.45 1.18
N ALA A 26 -2.78 -9.61 0.49
CA ALA A 26 -1.32 -9.73 0.52
C ALA A 26 -0.76 -9.44 1.92
N LEU A 27 -1.33 -8.45 2.63
CA LEU A 27 -0.95 -8.09 4.00
C LEU A 27 -1.39 -9.18 5.00
N ASP A 28 -2.59 -9.73 4.86
CA ASP A 28 -3.09 -10.83 5.69
C ASP A 28 -2.23 -12.08 5.57
N LEU A 29 -1.80 -12.42 4.35
CA LEU A 29 -0.85 -13.48 4.08
C LEU A 29 0.53 -13.25 4.70
N LEU A 30 0.82 -12.05 5.20
CA LEU A 30 2.02 -11.70 5.96
C LEU A 30 1.77 -11.56 7.47
N GLY A 31 0.53 -11.75 7.93
CA GLY A 31 0.13 -11.64 9.34
C GLY A 31 -0.71 -10.40 9.67
N GLY A 32 -1.18 -9.69 8.65
CA GLY A 32 -1.99 -8.48 8.79
C GLY A 32 -1.16 -7.23 9.06
N LEU A 33 -1.76 -6.08 8.82
CA LEU A 33 -1.08 -4.78 8.91
C LEU A 33 -0.71 -4.42 10.36
N GLU A 34 -1.50 -4.86 11.34
CA GLU A 34 -1.22 -4.68 12.78
C GLU A 34 0.05 -5.42 13.27
N GLN A 35 0.53 -6.43 12.53
CA GLN A 35 1.82 -7.08 12.84
C GLN A 35 3.00 -6.12 12.66
N PHE A 36 2.84 -5.11 11.79
CA PHE A 36 3.90 -4.17 11.42
C PHE A 36 3.70 -2.80 12.04
N ILE A 37 2.44 -2.41 12.29
CA ILE A 37 2.07 -1.06 12.68
C ILE A 37 1.20 -1.11 13.94
N PRO A 38 1.73 -0.68 15.09
CA PRO A 38 0.94 -0.55 16.31
C PRO A 38 -0.18 0.49 16.14
N ARG A 39 -1.31 0.28 16.83
CA ARG A 39 -2.40 1.28 16.87
C ARG A 39 -1.88 2.62 17.39
N GLY A 40 -2.26 3.70 16.70
CA GLY A 40 -1.80 5.06 17.01
C GLY A 40 -0.34 5.37 16.66
N ALA A 41 0.38 4.49 15.97
CA ALA A 41 1.72 4.78 15.47
C ALA A 41 1.70 5.93 14.45
N LYS A 42 2.79 6.70 14.39
CA LYS A 42 3.03 7.66 13.30
C LYS A 42 3.61 6.90 12.11
N VAL A 43 2.97 6.99 10.96
CA VAL A 43 3.34 6.26 9.74
C VAL A 43 3.73 7.25 8.65
N PHE A 44 4.90 7.05 8.06
CA PHE A 44 5.31 7.74 6.83
C PHE A 44 5.13 6.80 5.65
N VAL A 45 4.27 7.17 4.70
CA VAL A 45 4.04 6.43 3.47
C VAL A 45 4.86 7.07 2.36
N LYS A 46 5.96 6.41 2.01
CA LYS A 46 6.84 6.79 0.92
C LYS A 46 6.22 6.38 -0.41
N VAL A 47 5.81 7.34 -1.22
CA VAL A 47 5.37 7.14 -2.61
C VAL A 47 6.50 7.53 -3.54
N ASN A 48 6.50 7.04 -4.79
CA ASN A 48 7.40 7.56 -5.83
C ASN A 48 6.63 8.62 -6.60
N LEU A 49 7.09 9.88 -6.54
CA LEU A 49 6.57 11.01 -7.28
C LEU A 49 7.62 11.45 -8.31
N LEU A 50 7.16 11.99 -9.43
CA LEU A 50 8.05 12.56 -10.43
C LEU A 50 7.50 13.93 -10.86
N PRO A 51 8.21 15.03 -10.58
CA PRO A 51 7.84 16.35 -11.08
C PRO A 51 8.34 16.58 -12.53
N PRO A 52 7.58 17.29 -13.38
CA PRO A 52 6.22 17.78 -13.15
C PRO A 52 5.21 16.61 -13.08
N PRO A 53 3.99 16.82 -12.52
CA PRO A 53 3.00 15.76 -12.34
C PRO A 53 2.89 14.84 -13.56
N SER A 54 3.19 13.56 -13.35
CA SER A 54 3.25 12.57 -14.42
C SER A 54 1.99 11.72 -14.45
N PRO A 55 1.42 11.44 -15.64
CA PRO A 55 0.24 10.61 -15.77
C PRO A 55 0.53 9.15 -15.35
N PRO A 56 -0.39 8.47 -14.65
CA PRO A 56 -0.19 7.13 -14.11
C PRO A 56 0.10 6.07 -15.20
N GLU A 57 -0.39 6.28 -16.43
CA GLU A 57 -0.21 5.39 -17.57
C GLU A 57 1.27 5.27 -17.99
N ARG A 58 2.12 6.23 -17.59
CA ARG A 58 3.57 6.16 -17.84
C ARG A 58 4.27 5.15 -16.93
N ALA A 59 3.63 4.70 -15.85
CA ALA A 59 4.20 3.76 -14.88
C ALA A 59 5.57 4.19 -14.31
N ILE A 60 5.78 5.50 -14.15
CA ILE A 60 7.00 6.10 -13.57
C ILE A 60 6.78 6.74 -12.19
N ILE A 61 5.56 6.62 -11.66
CA ILE A 61 5.17 7.07 -10.32
C ILE A 61 4.45 5.91 -9.61
N THR A 62 4.29 5.99 -8.29
CA THR A 62 3.34 5.12 -7.59
C THR A 62 1.93 5.46 -8.07
N HIS A 63 1.22 4.46 -8.60
CA HIS A 63 -0.12 4.69 -9.13
C HIS A 63 -1.05 5.23 -8.03
N PRO A 64 -1.82 6.32 -8.25
CA PRO A 64 -2.66 6.93 -7.22
C PRO A 64 -3.65 5.95 -6.57
N ALA A 65 -4.31 5.11 -7.36
CA ALA A 65 -5.22 4.08 -6.83
C ALA A 65 -4.53 3.06 -5.90
N PHE A 66 -3.25 2.74 -6.14
CA PHE A 66 -2.49 1.86 -5.25
C PHE A 66 -2.16 2.56 -3.94
N ALA A 67 -1.76 3.83 -4.00
CA ALA A 67 -1.56 4.64 -2.80
C ALA A 67 -2.85 4.75 -1.98
N GLU A 68 -3.99 5.00 -2.63
CA GLU A 68 -5.31 5.05 -1.99
C GLU A 68 -5.69 3.73 -1.30
N ALA A 69 -5.49 2.58 -1.96
CA ALA A 69 -5.77 1.27 -1.38
C ALA A 69 -4.97 1.03 -0.09
N VAL A 70 -3.66 1.32 -0.12
CA VAL A 70 -2.78 1.18 1.07
C VAL A 70 -3.16 2.16 2.17
N LEU A 71 -3.44 3.42 1.81
CA LEU A 71 -3.81 4.46 2.78
C LEU A 71 -5.15 4.17 3.45
N SER A 72 -6.11 3.60 2.73
CA SER A 72 -7.41 3.22 3.27
C SER A 72 -7.26 2.19 4.40
N LEU A 73 -6.47 1.14 4.17
CA LEU A 73 -6.17 0.13 5.19
C LEU A 73 -5.39 0.70 6.39
N LEU A 74 -4.42 1.58 6.12
CA LEU A 74 -3.64 2.23 7.20
C LEU A 74 -4.52 3.09 8.12
N ARG A 75 -5.53 3.77 7.57
CA ARG A 75 -6.44 4.64 8.32
C ARG A 75 -7.29 3.86 9.34
N GLU A 76 -7.47 2.57 9.17
CA GLU A 76 -8.16 1.71 10.14
C GLU A 76 -7.32 1.45 11.40
N ILE A 77 -5.98 1.61 11.31
CA ILE A 77 -5.03 1.41 12.41
C ILE A 77 -4.65 2.72 13.10
N THR A 78 -4.42 3.78 12.33
CA THR A 78 -3.93 5.05 12.86
C THR A 78 -4.37 6.25 12.02
N PRO A 79 -4.73 7.39 12.64
CA PRO A 79 -4.96 8.64 11.93
C PRO A 79 -3.65 9.41 11.62
N HIS A 80 -2.51 8.97 12.16
CA HIS A 80 -1.25 9.71 12.10
C HIS A 80 -0.41 9.32 10.87
N ILE A 81 -0.90 9.66 9.68
CA ILE A 81 -0.27 9.30 8.41
C ILE A 81 0.31 10.55 7.73
N THR A 82 1.57 10.48 7.31
CA THR A 82 2.22 11.47 6.44
C THR A 82 2.59 10.80 5.12
N VAL A 83 2.30 11.44 3.99
CA VAL A 83 2.64 10.94 2.65
C VAL A 83 3.69 11.86 2.04
N GLY A 84 4.74 11.29 1.46
CA GLY A 84 5.80 12.05 0.78
C GLY A 84 6.70 11.17 -0.08
N ASP A 85 7.63 11.82 -0.78
CA ASP A 85 8.71 11.19 -1.57
C ASP A 85 10.04 11.89 -1.24
#